data_AF-A0A2V9RRF1-F1
#
_entry.id   AF-A0A2V9RRF1-F1
#
_cell.length_a   1.000
_cell.length_b   1.000
_cell.length_c   1.000
_cell.angle_alpha   90.00
_cell.angle_beta   90.00
_cell.angle_gamma   90.00
#
_symmetry.space_group_name_H-M   'P 1'
#
loop_
_entity.id
_entity.type
_entity.pdbx_description
1 polymer ?
#
loop_
_entity_poly.entity_id
_entity_poly.type
_entity_poly.pdbx_seq_one_letter_code
_entity_poly.pdbx_strand_id
1 'polypeptide(L)'
;MFLTETGPVLGEAELLRPISWTAQPFRFVSLREGDQHRLEAAIQPTAGAARRVCTVASTPDSVTQSEKPGLGFYREEEWINKYRAAKVNRKPSRKRLVRMFFGVVTFATIFLGAVYFISFHLAR
;
A
#
# COMPACT_ATOMS: atom_id res chain seq x y z
N MET A 1 20.80 -0.62 -3.24
CA MET A 1 21.00 -1.77 -4.15
C MET A 1 19.71 -2.56 -4.19
N PHE A 2 19.23 -2.91 -5.37
CA PHE A 2 17.98 -3.63 -5.60
C PHE A 2 18.27 -4.87 -6.44
N LEU A 3 17.70 -6.02 -6.07
CA LEU A 3 17.91 -7.27 -6.78
C LEU A 3 16.78 -7.46 -7.80
N THR A 4 17.14 -7.62 -9.07
CA THR A 4 16.22 -7.97 -10.16
C THR A 4 16.61 -9.32 -10.77
N GLU A 5 15.75 -9.88 -11.63
CA GLU A 5 16.06 -11.12 -12.37
C GLU A 5 17.23 -10.93 -13.36
N THR A 6 17.47 -9.70 -13.80
CA THR A 6 18.61 -9.29 -14.64
C THR A 6 19.86 -8.93 -13.81
N GLY A 7 19.78 -9.15 -12.49
CA GLY A 7 20.84 -9.03 -11.50
C GLY A 7 20.77 -7.74 -10.65
N PRO A 8 21.84 -7.37 -9.93
CA PRO A 8 21.79 -6.23 -9.01
C PRO A 8 21.80 -4.88 -9.72
N VAL A 9 20.86 -3.99 -9.37
CA VAL A 9 20.79 -2.59 -9.80
C VAL A 9 21.25 -1.69 -8.66
N LEU A 10 22.25 -0.85 -8.93
CA LEU A 10 22.76 0.15 -7.99
C LEU A 10 22.34 1.55 -8.44
N GLY A 11 21.80 2.32 -7.51
CA GLY A 11 21.37 3.70 -7.75
C GLY A 11 20.89 4.33 -6.45
N GLU A 12 20.92 5.66 -6.43
CA GLU A 12 20.30 6.41 -5.35
C GLU A 12 18.79 6.41 -5.54
N ALA A 13 18.06 6.18 -4.46
CA ALA A 13 16.61 6.12 -4.47
C ALA A 13 16.02 7.13 -3.49
N GLU A 14 15.01 7.87 -3.95
CA GLU A 14 14.20 8.76 -3.14
C GLU A 14 12.87 8.07 -2.81
N LEU A 15 12.52 8.06 -1.52
CA LEU A 15 11.21 7.59 -1.07
C LEU A 15 10.16 8.65 -1.39
N LEU A 16 9.09 8.24 -2.08
CA LEU A 16 7.96 9.12 -2.38
C LEU A 16 7.03 9.24 -1.17
N ARG A 17 5.88 9.91 -1.32
CA ARG A 17 4.88 9.91 -0.24
C ARG A 17 4.24 8.51 -0.13
N PRO A 18 4.11 7.93 1.08
CA PRO A 18 3.47 6.64 1.24
C PRO A 18 2.03 6.67 0.74
N ILE A 19 1.66 5.68 -0.08
CA ILE A 19 0.28 5.52 -0.59
C ILE A 19 -0.58 4.81 0.46
N SER A 20 0.04 3.97 1.30
CA SER A 20 -0.62 3.32 2.43
C SER A 20 0.39 2.95 3.53
N TRP A 21 -0.11 2.44 4.65
CA TRP A 21 0.72 2.02 5.79
C TRP A 21 1.72 0.91 5.46
N THR A 22 1.44 0.13 4.41
CA THR A 22 2.28 -1.00 3.98
C THR A 22 2.82 -0.81 2.56
N ALA A 23 2.61 0.35 1.97
CA ALA A 23 3.05 0.64 0.60
C ALA A 23 3.76 1.98 0.55
N GLN A 24 5.07 1.90 0.42
CA GLN A 24 5.97 3.04 0.31
C GLN A 24 6.61 3.02 -1.08
N PRO A 25 6.14 3.86 -2.02
CA PRO A 25 6.77 3.97 -3.33
C PRO A 25 8.10 4.68 -3.22
N PHE A 26 8.96 4.43 -4.20
CA PHE A 26 10.23 5.11 -4.37
C PHE A 26 10.52 5.29 -5.86
N ARG A 27 11.44 6.20 -6.17
CA ARG A 27 11.99 6.36 -7.52
C ARG A 27 13.50 6.42 -7.44
N PHE A 28 14.16 6.06 -8.52
CA PHE A 28 15.60 6.28 -8.65
C PHE A 28 15.87 7.73 -9.03
N VAL A 29 16.83 8.37 -8.35
CA VAL A 29 17.27 9.75 -8.61
C VAL A 29 18.46 9.74 -9.57
N SER A 30 19.36 8.78 -9.36
CA SER A 30 20.53 8.55 -10.20
C SER A 30 20.66 7.05 -10.47
N LEU A 31 20.89 6.71 -11.73
CA LEU A 31 21.12 5.35 -12.17
C LEU A 31 22.24 5.35 -13.20
N ARG A 32 23.11 4.34 -13.17
CA ARG A 32 24.13 4.16 -14.21
C ARG A 32 23.45 3.61 -15.45
N GLU A 33 23.94 3.99 -16.64
CA GLU A 33 23.37 3.56 -17.93
C GLU A 33 23.18 2.03 -18.03
N GLY A 34 24.20 1.26 -17.62
CA GLY A 34 24.14 -0.20 -17.61
C GLY A 34 23.10 -0.76 -16.64
N ASP A 35 22.89 -0.09 -15.51
CA ASP A 35 21.88 -0.47 -14.53
C ASP A 35 20.47 -0.08 -15.01
N GLN A 36 20.34 0.98 -15.82
CA GLN A 36 19.07 1.40 -16.40
C GLN A 36 18.57 0.38 -17.40
N HIS A 37 19.43 -0.01 -18.34
CA HIS A 37 19.07 -1.04 -19.32
C HIS A 37 18.65 -2.36 -18.64
N ARG A 38 19.33 -2.74 -17.55
CA ARG A 38 19.00 -3.95 -16.78
C ARG A 38 17.68 -3.81 -16.04
N LEU A 39 17.41 -2.65 -15.46
CA LEU A 39 16.15 -2.35 -14.80
C LEU A 39 14.99 -2.34 -15.80
N GLU A 40 15.14 -1.69 -16.95
CA GLU A 40 14.15 -1.68 -18.02
C GLU A 40 13.86 -3.08 -18.55
N ALA A 41 14.90 -3.90 -18.77
CA ALA A 41 14.75 -5.30 -19.18
C ALA A 41 14.00 -6.15 -18.14
N ALA A 42 14.17 -5.88 -16.84
CA ALA A 42 13.46 -6.58 -15.77
C ALA A 42 12.01 -6.10 -15.59
N ILE A 43 11.73 -4.83 -15.91
CA ILE A 43 10.39 -4.23 -15.78
C ILE A 43 9.52 -4.52 -17.01
N GLN A 44 10.11 -4.92 -18.14
CA GLN A 44 9.38 -5.16 -19.38
C GLN A 44 8.08 -5.94 -19.09
N PRO A 45 6.93 -5.40 -19.53
CA PRO A 45 5.65 -6.00 -19.25
C PRO A 45 5.64 -7.37 -19.90
N THR A 46 5.93 -8.40 -19.12
CA THR A 46 5.69 -9.77 -19.52
C THR A 46 4.18 -9.92 -19.71
N ALA A 47 3.71 -9.65 -20.91
CA ALA A 47 2.39 -10.06 -21.43
C ALA A 47 2.29 -11.59 -21.53
N GLY A 48 2.88 -12.33 -20.59
CA GLY A 48 3.06 -13.77 -20.62
C GLY A 48 3.68 -14.41 -19.36
N ALA A 49 3.97 -13.66 -18.29
CA ALA A 49 4.48 -14.24 -17.03
C ALA A 49 3.38 -14.72 -16.07
N ALA A 50 2.13 -14.84 -16.54
CA ALA A 50 1.07 -15.56 -15.83
C ALA A 50 1.11 -17.07 -16.08
N ARG A 51 2.07 -17.62 -16.84
CA ARG A 51 2.02 -19.03 -17.20
C ARG A 51 3.38 -19.66 -17.46
N ARG A 52 4.17 -19.90 -16.41
CA ARG A 52 5.11 -21.04 -16.36
C ARG A 52 5.23 -21.58 -14.93
N VAL A 53 4.15 -22.20 -14.46
CA VAL A 53 4.30 -23.37 -13.58
C VAL A 53 4.77 -24.51 -14.48
N CYS A 54 5.84 -25.17 -14.05
CA CYS A 54 6.55 -26.22 -14.77
C CYS A 54 5.64 -27.41 -15.08
N THR A 55 5.48 -27.78 -16.36
CA THR A 55 5.39 -29.19 -16.77
C THR A 55 6.00 -29.36 -18.15
N VAL A 56 7.12 -30.07 -18.20
CA VAL A 56 7.76 -30.56 -19.42
C VAL A 56 6.94 -31.75 -19.95
N ALA A 57 6.75 -31.77 -21.27
CA ALA A 57 6.70 -32.94 -22.16
C ALA A 57 5.46 -33.00 -23.08
N SER A 58 5.75 -32.73 -24.35
CA SER A 58 5.31 -33.51 -25.52
C SER A 58 4.00 -33.14 -26.23
N THR A 59 4.23 -32.61 -27.44
CA THR A 59 3.61 -32.93 -28.73
C THR A 59 2.35 -32.15 -29.14
N PRO A 60 2.36 -31.55 -30.36
CA PRO A 60 1.26 -30.75 -30.89
C PRO A 60 0.16 -31.66 -31.46
N ASP A 61 -1.08 -31.19 -31.45
CA ASP A 61 -2.00 -31.30 -32.59
C ASP A 61 -3.35 -30.62 -32.29
N SER A 62 -3.75 -29.77 -33.23
CA SER A 62 -5.12 -29.60 -33.76
C SER A 62 -6.24 -29.06 -32.86
N VAL A 63 -6.54 -27.77 -33.07
CA VAL A 63 -7.87 -27.15 -33.30
C VAL A 63 -9.08 -27.77 -32.60
N THR A 64 -9.68 -27.02 -31.67
CA THR A 64 -11.13 -26.69 -31.66
C THR A 64 -11.34 -25.50 -30.72
N GLN A 65 -11.53 -24.31 -31.28
CA GLN A 65 -11.97 -23.11 -30.57
C GLN A 65 -13.43 -23.28 -30.16
N SER A 66 -13.66 -23.45 -28.86
CA SER A 66 -14.93 -23.16 -28.18
C SER A 66 -14.61 -22.73 -26.77
N GLU A 67 -13.99 -21.55 -26.65
CA GLU A 67 -13.58 -20.96 -25.38
C GLU A 67 -14.73 -20.09 -24.86
N LYS A 68 -15.53 -20.62 -23.93
CA LYS A 68 -16.33 -19.79 -23.02
C LYS A 68 -15.35 -19.03 -22.13
N PRO A 69 -15.15 -17.71 -22.28
CA PRO A 69 -14.23 -17.01 -21.42
C PRO A 69 -14.96 -16.59 -20.14
N GLY A 70 -14.34 -16.81 -18.98
CA GLY A 70 -14.42 -15.82 -17.91
C GLY A 70 -15.19 -16.13 -16.63
N LEU A 71 -15.57 -17.37 -16.29
CA LEU A 71 -16.24 -17.61 -15.00
C LEU A 71 -15.33 -17.39 -13.76
N GLY A 72 -14.00 -17.42 -13.93
CA GLY A 72 -13.04 -17.10 -12.87
C GLY A 72 -12.74 -15.60 -12.74
N PHE A 73 -12.93 -14.83 -13.82
CA PHE A 73 -12.56 -13.42 -13.85
C PHE A 73 -13.61 -12.54 -13.13
N TYR A 74 -14.90 -12.89 -13.22
CA TYR A 74 -15.98 -12.14 -12.55
C TYR A 74 -15.91 -12.19 -11.02
N ARG A 75 -15.49 -13.33 -10.44
CA ARG A 75 -15.31 -13.46 -8.98
C ARG A 75 -14.17 -12.57 -8.48
N GLU A 76 -13.12 -12.44 -9.28
CA GLU A 76 -11.96 -11.62 -8.96
C GLU A 76 -12.32 -10.13 -8.96
N GLU A 77 -13.06 -9.70 -10.00
CA GLU A 77 -13.51 -8.31 -10.15
C GLU A 77 -14.51 -7.89 -9.05
N GLU A 78 -15.37 -8.80 -8.58
CA GLU A 78 -16.30 -8.53 -7.48
C GLU A 78 -15.58 -8.23 -6.16
N TRP A 79 -14.55 -9.01 -5.80
CA TRP A 79 -13.81 -8.75 -4.57
C TRP A 79 -12.92 -7.51 -4.71
N ILE A 80 -12.34 -7.25 -5.89
CA ILE A 80 -11.54 -6.06 -6.17
C ILE A 80 -12.41 -4.80 -6.04
N ASN A 81 -13.63 -4.82 -6.60
CA ASN A 81 -14.54 -3.68 -6.52
C ASN A 81 -15.05 -3.46 -5.08
N LYS A 82 -15.38 -4.54 -4.36
CA LYS A 82 -15.74 -4.48 -2.93
C LYS A 82 -14.61 -3.91 -2.06
N TYR A 83 -13.37 -4.30 -2.33
CA TYR A 83 -12.20 -3.78 -1.65
C TYR A 83 -11.97 -2.29 -1.96
N ARG A 84 -12.12 -1.88 -3.23
CA ARG A 84 -12.02 -0.48 -3.65
C ARG A 84 -13.08 0.38 -2.97
N ALA A 85 -14.34 -0.08 -2.93
CA ALA A 85 -15.43 0.60 -2.23
C ALA A 85 -15.21 0.70 -0.72
N ALA A 86 -14.69 -0.36 -0.08
CA ALA A 86 -14.37 -0.36 1.34
C ALA A 86 -13.24 0.63 1.70
N LYS A 87 -12.27 0.85 0.80
CA LYS A 87 -11.24 1.88 0.98
C LYS A 87 -11.81 3.29 0.93
N VAL A 88 -12.74 3.57 0.01
CA VAL A 88 -13.38 4.90 -0.11
C VAL A 88 -14.20 5.24 1.14
N ASN A 89 -14.86 4.24 1.76
CA ASN A 89 -15.64 4.46 2.97
C ASN A 89 -14.82 4.35 4.27
N ARG A 90 -13.50 4.15 4.21
CA ARG A 90 -12.64 4.10 5.41
C ARG A 90 -12.44 5.52 5.94
N LYS A 91 -13.39 5.99 6.75
CA LYS A 91 -13.36 7.29 7.44
C LYS A 91 -12.01 7.47 8.18
N PRO A 92 -11.31 8.60 8.02
CA PRO A 92 -10.11 8.89 8.79
C PRO A 92 -10.50 9.32 10.22
N SER A 93 -10.90 8.36 11.06
CA SER A 93 -11.52 8.66 12.38
C SER A 93 -10.53 8.72 13.55
N ARG A 94 -9.28 8.28 13.40
CA ARG A 94 -8.34 8.23 14.54
C ARG A 94 -7.85 9.61 14.99
N LYS A 95 -7.59 10.55 14.07
CA LYS A 95 -7.11 11.89 14.45
C LYS A 95 -8.17 12.71 15.21
N ARG A 96 -9.46 12.51 14.89
CA ARG A 96 -10.57 13.23 15.54
C ARG A 96 -10.81 12.71 16.96
N LEU A 97 -10.74 11.39 17.15
CA LEU A 97 -10.86 10.78 18.47
C LEU A 97 -9.69 11.15 19.39
N VAL A 98 -8.46 11.09 18.87
CA VAL A 98 -7.27 11.48 19.66
C VAL A 98 -7.36 12.94 20.12
N ARG A 99 -7.77 13.86 19.25
CA ARG A 99 -7.99 15.27 19.64
C ARG A 99 -9.08 15.42 20.70
N MET A 100 -10.13 14.61 20.65
CA MET A 100 -11.22 14.63 21.64
C MET A 100 -10.73 14.17 23.02
N PHE A 101 -9.93 13.11 23.09
CA PHE A 101 -9.35 12.65 24.36
C PHE A 101 -8.42 13.70 24.98
N PHE A 102 -7.53 14.31 24.18
CA PHE A 102 -6.65 15.38 24.68
C PHE A 102 -7.44 16.60 25.16
N GLY A 103 -8.53 16.98 24.47
CA GLY A 103 -9.41 18.06 24.92
C GLY A 103 -10.06 17.77 26.28
N VAL A 104 -10.63 16.58 26.48
CA VAL A 104 -11.28 16.24 27.75
C VAL A 104 -10.29 16.25 28.92
N VAL A 105 -9.08 15.74 28.71
CA VAL A 105 -8.03 15.69 29.76
C VAL A 105 -7.58 17.10 30.17
N THR A 106 -7.39 18.02 29.23
CA THR A 106 -6.99 19.39 29.56
C THR A 106 -8.11 20.16 30.26
N PHE A 107 -9.37 19.99 29.86
CA PHE A 107 -10.49 20.61 30.56
C PHE A 107 -10.63 20.09 31.99
N ALA A 108 -10.50 18.78 32.22
CA ALA A 108 -10.61 18.20 33.56
C ALA A 108 -9.50 18.70 34.50
N THR A 109 -8.25 18.79 34.01
CA THR A 109 -7.12 19.26 34.80
C THR A 109 -7.23 20.75 35.17
N ILE A 110 -7.63 21.62 34.24
CA ILE A 110 -7.86 23.04 34.52
C ILE A 110 -9.02 23.22 35.51
N PHE A 111 -10.11 22.46 35.33
CA PHE A 111 -11.28 22.55 36.21
C PHE A 111 -10.95 22.15 37.65
N LEU A 112 -10.23 21.02 37.85
CA LEU A 112 -9.76 20.62 39.18
C LEU A 112 -8.83 21.67 39.81
N GLY A 113 -7.91 22.23 39.03
CA GLY A 113 -7.00 23.27 39.51
C GLY A 113 -7.73 24.54 39.95
N ALA A 114 -8.73 24.98 39.18
CA ALA A 114 -9.54 26.16 39.51
C ALA A 114 -10.36 25.95 40.79
N VAL A 115 -10.99 24.79 40.95
CA VAL A 115 -11.73 24.43 42.18
C VAL A 115 -10.78 24.44 43.38
N TYR A 116 -9.61 23.80 43.27
CA TYR A 116 -8.63 23.77 44.34
C TYR A 116 -8.13 25.16 44.73
N PHE A 117 -7.87 26.03 43.75
CA PHE A 117 -7.45 27.42 43.97
C PHE A 117 -8.52 28.24 44.72
N ILE A 118 -9.77 28.13 44.30
CA ILE A 118 -10.90 28.82 44.96
C ILE A 118 -11.09 28.28 46.37
N SER A 119 -11.12 26.96 46.56
CA SER A 119 -11.25 26.35 47.88
C SER A 119 -10.11 26.76 48.83
N PHE A 120 -8.87 26.81 48.34
CA PHE A 120 -7.72 27.25 49.12
C PHE A 120 -7.81 28.75 49.49
N HIS A 121 -8.28 29.59 48.58
CA HIS A 121 -8.45 31.02 48.83
C HIS A 121 -9.64 31.34 49.75
N LEU A 122 -10.70 30.52 49.77
CA LEU A 122 -11.81 30.69 50.72
C LEU A 122 -11.52 30.07 52.10
N ALA A 123 -10.61 29.11 52.18
CA ALA A 123 -10.22 28.46 53.44
C ALA A 123 -9.09 29.19 54.19
N ARG A 124 -8.56 30.27 53.61
CA ARG A 124 -7.53 31.13 54.20
C ARG A 124 -8.12 32.48 54.57
#